data_AF-A0A8T9Z8G9-F1
#
_entry.id   AF-A0A8T9Z8G9-F1
#
_cell.length_a   1.000
_cell.length_b   1.000
_cell.length_c   1.000
_cell.angle_alpha   90.00
_cell.angle_beta   90.00
_cell.angle_gamma   90.00
#
_symmetry.space_group_name_H-M   'P 1'
#
loop_
_entity.id
_entity.type
_entity.pdbx_description
1 polymer ?
#
loop_
_entity_poly.entity_id
_entity_poly.type
_entity_poly.pdbx_seq_one_letter_code
_entity_poly.pdbx_strand_id
1 'polypeptide(L)'
;MAVGFKVDIFFYEVGHPDFLHSFFSTISYHTEPEGWGTKYPLLMKNLYFDKLSWEDTEEALQNVEEIRGILSKLPPSKVIWDIEDVEKQPPWGNKIPTRITSLENYHATPTGKTFLDLLSNALKVAKRNEIDVTVSNLGK
;
A
#
# COMPACT_ATOMS: atom_id res chain seq x y z
N MET A 1 -5.19 15.78 -6.45
CA MET A 1 -6.35 14.90 -6.15
C MET A 1 -5.87 13.84 -5.19
N ALA A 2 -6.67 13.48 -4.18
CA ALA A 2 -6.30 12.41 -3.26
C ALA A 2 -6.71 11.06 -3.85
N VAL A 3 -5.94 10.01 -3.59
CA VAL A 3 -6.25 8.62 -3.91
C VAL A 3 -6.46 7.83 -2.62
N GLY A 4 -7.18 6.72 -2.70
CA GLY A 4 -7.46 5.86 -1.55
C GLY A 4 -8.04 4.52 -1.95
N PHE A 5 -8.12 3.62 -0.98
CA PHE A 5 -8.83 2.35 -1.12
C PHE A 5 -10.32 2.60 -0.92
N LYS A 6 -11.15 2.21 -1.88
CA LYS A 6 -12.60 2.38 -1.86
C LYS A 6 -13.30 1.03 -1.77
N VAL A 7 -14.26 0.93 -0.86
CA VAL A 7 -15.16 -0.20 -0.71
C VAL A 7 -16.56 0.36 -0.49
N ASP A 8 -17.40 0.32 -1.51
CA ASP A 8 -18.75 0.93 -1.48
C ASP A 8 -18.68 2.42 -1.07
N ILE A 9 -19.29 2.79 0.05
CA ILE A 9 -19.28 4.14 0.64
C ILE A 9 -18.03 4.43 1.50
N PHE A 10 -17.22 3.41 1.80
CA PHE A 10 -16.01 3.57 2.60
C PHE A 10 -14.85 4.00 1.72
N PHE A 11 -14.17 5.08 2.11
CA PHE A 11 -12.99 5.60 1.43
C PHE A 11 -11.85 5.76 2.43
N TYR A 12 -10.77 5.01 2.22
CA TYR A 12 -9.55 5.05 3.01
C TYR A 12 -8.50 5.86 2.27
N GLU A 13 -8.51 7.17 2.51
CA GLU A 13 -7.60 8.12 1.86
C GLU A 13 -6.14 7.86 2.23
N VAL A 14 -5.27 7.80 1.22
CA VAL A 14 -3.83 7.69 1.38
C VAL A 14 -3.09 8.99 1.04
N GLY A 15 -3.74 9.93 0.35
CA GLY A 15 -3.16 11.22 -0.05
C GLY A 15 -2.81 11.27 -1.54
N HIS A 16 -1.63 11.79 -1.91
CA HIS A 16 -1.26 11.95 -3.32
C HIS A 16 -0.97 10.59 -4.01
N PRO A 17 -1.31 10.41 -5.31
CA PRO A 17 -1.03 9.17 -6.05
C PRO A 17 0.40 8.65 -5.93
N ASP A 18 1.38 9.55 -5.94
CA ASP A 18 2.80 9.20 -5.80
C ASP A 18 3.10 8.47 -4.49
N PHE A 19 2.40 8.77 -3.39
CA PHE A 19 2.59 8.03 -2.12
C PHE A 19 2.08 6.60 -2.24
N LEU A 20 0.96 6.39 -2.94
CA LEU A 20 0.43 5.04 -3.18
C LEU A 20 1.38 4.26 -4.08
N HIS A 21 1.86 4.87 -5.16
CA HIS A 21 2.83 4.26 -6.06
C HIS A 21 4.14 3.92 -5.32
N SER A 22 4.67 4.82 -4.50
CA SER A 22 5.87 4.55 -3.68
C SER A 22 5.66 3.42 -2.68
N PHE A 23 4.46 3.33 -2.08
CA PHE A 23 4.11 2.24 -1.18
C PHE A 23 4.20 0.88 -1.88
N PHE A 24 3.54 0.72 -3.04
CA PHE A 24 3.60 -0.52 -3.80
C PHE A 24 4.99 -0.79 -4.40
N SER A 25 5.71 0.25 -4.82
CA SER A 25 7.12 0.16 -5.26
C SER A 25 8.03 -0.39 -4.18
N THR A 26 7.89 0.11 -2.95
CA THR A 26 8.64 -0.37 -1.79
C THR A 26 8.33 -1.82 -1.48
N ILE A 27 7.06 -2.23 -1.54
CA ILE A 27 6.68 -3.62 -1.34
C ILE A 27 7.33 -4.48 -2.43
N SER A 28 7.11 -4.16 -3.71
CA SER A 28 7.58 -4.99 -4.81
C SER A 28 9.11 -5.14 -4.78
N TYR A 29 9.85 -4.06 -4.61
CA TYR A 29 11.32 -4.10 -4.56
C TYR A 29 11.88 -4.98 -3.43
N HIS A 30 11.28 -4.95 -2.23
CA HIS A 30 11.80 -5.70 -1.07
C HIS A 30 11.22 -7.08 -0.89
N THR A 31 10.09 -7.39 -1.54
CA THR A 31 9.37 -8.65 -1.34
C THR A 31 9.25 -9.50 -2.60
N GLU A 32 9.44 -8.92 -3.78
CA GLU A 32 9.30 -9.56 -5.09
C GLU A 32 10.58 -9.40 -5.93
N PRO A 33 11.65 -10.18 -5.66
CA PRO A 33 12.91 -10.07 -6.38
C PRO A 33 12.79 -10.38 -7.88
N GLU A 34 11.74 -11.10 -8.29
CA GLU A 34 11.44 -11.42 -9.69
C GLU A 34 10.62 -10.34 -10.40
N GLY A 35 10.19 -9.28 -9.70
CA GLY A 35 9.49 -8.13 -10.26
C GLY A 35 8.03 -7.96 -9.84
N TRP A 36 7.38 -6.94 -10.39
CA TRP A 36 6.07 -6.47 -9.95
C TRP A 36 4.94 -7.51 -10.07
N GLY A 37 4.38 -7.91 -8.93
CA GLY A 37 3.27 -8.85 -8.83
C GLY A 37 3.62 -10.28 -9.20
N THR A 38 4.87 -10.70 -9.02
CA THR A 38 5.27 -12.10 -9.14
C THR A 38 4.88 -12.91 -7.91
N LYS A 39 4.95 -12.33 -6.71
CA LYS A 39 4.60 -12.98 -5.44
C LYS A 39 3.22 -12.57 -4.95
N TYR A 40 2.84 -11.31 -5.14
CA TYR A 40 1.57 -10.74 -4.67
C TYR A 40 0.70 -10.23 -5.80
N PRO A 41 0.30 -11.08 -6.77
CA PRO A 41 -0.47 -10.66 -7.94
C PRO A 41 -1.81 -10.00 -7.58
N LEU A 42 -2.49 -10.44 -6.53
CA LEU A 42 -3.74 -9.84 -6.07
C LEU A 42 -3.57 -8.35 -5.70
N LEU A 43 -2.48 -8.01 -5.02
CA LEU A 43 -2.24 -6.62 -4.62
C LEU A 43 -1.66 -5.79 -5.77
N MET A 44 -0.70 -6.36 -6.48
CA MET A 44 0.14 -5.63 -7.44
C MET A 44 -0.45 -5.57 -8.84
N LYS A 45 -1.15 -6.62 -9.30
CA LYS A 45 -1.73 -6.70 -10.64
C LYS A 45 -3.22 -6.40 -10.64
N ASN A 46 -3.94 -6.83 -9.60
CA ASN A 46 -5.38 -6.64 -9.53
C ASN A 46 -5.71 -5.32 -8.83
N LEU A 47 -5.47 -5.21 -7.52
CA LEU A 47 -5.85 -4.03 -6.75
C LEU A 47 -5.22 -2.73 -7.26
N TYR A 48 -3.92 -2.75 -7.56
CA TYR A 48 -3.20 -1.54 -7.97
C TYR A 48 -3.69 -0.95 -9.30
N PHE A 49 -4.07 -1.79 -10.26
CA PHE A 49 -4.44 -1.36 -11.62
C PHE A 49 -5.95 -1.28 -11.86
N ASP A 50 -6.75 -2.11 -11.19
CA ASP A 50 -8.19 -2.19 -11.40
C ASP A 50 -8.93 -2.38 -10.07
N LYS A 51 -9.15 -3.64 -9.68
CA LYS A 51 -9.90 -4.00 -8.49
C LYS A 51 -9.45 -5.34 -7.93
N LEU A 52 -9.76 -5.57 -6.66
CA LEU A 52 -9.58 -6.85 -5.99
C LEU A 52 -10.95 -7.41 -5.61
N SER A 53 -11.23 -8.64 -6.07
CA SER A 53 -12.50 -9.33 -5.77
C SER A 53 -12.65 -9.55 -4.27
N TRP A 54 -13.85 -9.36 -3.75
CA TRP A 54 -14.13 -9.65 -2.34
C TRP A 54 -13.81 -11.11 -1.97
N GLU A 55 -13.91 -12.04 -2.92
CA GLU A 55 -13.59 -13.46 -2.75
C GLU A 55 -12.10 -13.69 -2.42
N ASP A 56 -11.23 -12.86 -2.99
CA ASP A 56 -9.77 -12.96 -2.84
C ASP A 56 -9.24 -12.20 -1.60
N THR A 57 -10.12 -11.55 -0.83
CA THR A 57 -9.71 -10.71 0.30
C THR A 57 -9.00 -11.47 1.41
N GLU A 58 -9.28 -12.76 1.58
CA GLU A 58 -8.62 -13.59 2.60
C GLU A 58 -7.16 -13.85 2.27
N GLU A 59 -6.86 -14.23 1.02
CA GLU A 59 -5.49 -14.38 0.53
C GLU A 59 -4.76 -13.03 0.54
N ALA A 60 -5.44 -11.96 0.09
CA ALA A 60 -4.87 -10.62 0.12
C ALA A 60 -4.51 -10.16 1.55
N LEU A 61 -5.32 -10.49 2.55
CA LEU A 61 -5.02 -10.18 3.96
C LEU A 61 -3.78 -10.94 4.46
N GLN A 62 -3.62 -12.21 4.07
CA GLN A 62 -2.42 -12.98 4.41
C GLN A 62 -1.17 -12.35 3.78
N ASN A 63 -1.27 -11.96 2.51
CA ASN A 63 -0.20 -11.26 1.79
C ASN A 63 0.19 -9.96 2.50
N VAL A 64 -0.79 -9.17 2.95
CA VAL A 64 -0.53 -7.92 3.68
C VAL A 64 0.20 -8.16 5.00
N GLU A 65 -0.16 -9.18 5.77
CA GLU A 65 0.53 -9.49 7.04
C GLU A 65 1.95 -10.04 6.80
N GLU A 66 2.17 -10.81 5.73
CA GLU A 66 3.51 -11.23 5.36
C GLU A 66 4.40 -10.03 4.97
N ILE A 67 3.87 -9.13 4.11
CA ILE A 67 4.53 -7.89 3.71
C ILE A 67 4.87 -7.05 4.95
N ARG A 68 3.92 -6.90 5.88
CA ARG A 68 4.12 -6.19 7.16
C ARG A 68 5.30 -6.78 7.93
N GLY A 69 5.37 -8.10 8.04
CA GLY A 69 6.47 -8.81 8.70
C GLY A 69 7.84 -8.61 8.06
N ILE A 70 7.90 -8.46 6.72
CA ILE A 70 9.14 -8.18 5.99
C ILE A 70 9.54 -6.71 6.17
N LEU A 71 8.61 -5.78 5.93
CA LEU A 71 8.87 -4.34 5.97
C LEU A 71 9.20 -3.83 7.37
N SER A 72 8.68 -4.46 8.43
CA SER A 72 8.99 -4.09 9.83
C SER A 72 10.47 -4.28 10.19
N LYS A 73 11.18 -5.16 9.49
CA LYS A 73 12.61 -5.44 9.70
C LYS A 73 13.53 -4.49 8.92
N LEU A 74 12.97 -3.68 8.03
CA LEU A 74 13.73 -2.81 7.13
C LEU A 74 13.67 -1.36 7.62
N PRO A 75 14.81 -0.64 7.64
CA PRO A 75 14.83 0.74 8.08
C PRO A 75 14.16 1.67 7.06
N PRO A 76 13.66 2.85 7.50
CA PRO A 76 13.03 3.85 6.63
C PRO A 76 13.91 4.33 5.47
N SER A 77 15.23 4.25 5.62
CA SER A 77 16.20 4.65 4.59
C SER A 77 16.20 3.73 3.36
N LYS A 78 15.56 2.56 3.43
CA LYS A 78 15.40 1.64 2.30
C LYS A 78 14.14 1.89 1.49
N VAL A 79 13.44 3.00 1.72
CA VAL A 79 12.23 3.34 0.95
C VAL A 79 12.56 3.44 -0.54
N ILE A 80 11.66 2.92 -1.38
CA ILE A 80 11.73 3.08 -2.83
C ILE A 80 10.61 4.03 -3.22
N TRP A 81 10.97 5.23 -3.65
CA TRP A 81 9.98 6.23 -4.06
C TRP A 81 9.29 5.84 -5.37
N ASP A 82 10.07 5.27 -6.28
CA ASP A 82 9.64 4.91 -7.63
C ASP A 82 10.46 3.69 -8.04
N ILE A 83 9.80 2.57 -8.39
CA ILE A 83 10.50 1.34 -8.77
C ILE A 83 11.07 1.42 -10.19
N GLU A 84 10.52 2.31 -11.03
CA GLU A 84 11.02 2.53 -12.39
C GLU A 84 12.26 3.45 -12.37
N ASP A 85 12.39 4.29 -11.34
CA ASP A 85 13.54 5.15 -11.08
C ASP A 85 13.97 5.08 -9.60
N VAL A 86 14.80 4.09 -9.29
CA VAL A 86 15.27 3.82 -7.92
C VAL A 86 16.17 4.90 -7.33
N GLU A 87 16.69 5.82 -8.16
CA GLU A 87 17.49 6.96 -7.68
C GLU A 87 16.60 8.09 -7.16
N LYS A 88 15.34 8.13 -7.62
CA LYS A 88 14.37 9.15 -7.24
C LYS A 88 14.10 9.11 -5.74
N GLN A 89 14.14 10.30 -5.14
CA GLN A 89 13.97 10.49 -3.71
C GLN A 89 12.58 11.06 -3.39
N PRO A 90 12.04 10.76 -2.19
CA PRO A 90 10.83 11.42 -1.72
C PRO A 90 11.05 12.94 -1.62
N PRO A 91 9.99 13.77 -1.76
CA PRO A 91 10.13 15.22 -1.79
C PRO A 91 10.65 15.83 -0.46
N TRP A 92 10.56 15.10 0.65
CA TRP A 92 11.16 15.48 1.94
C TRP A 92 12.56 14.90 2.16
N GLY A 93 13.08 14.09 1.24
CA GLY A 93 14.36 13.39 1.35
C GLY A 93 14.49 12.64 2.68
N ASN A 94 15.54 12.96 3.44
CA ASN A 94 15.82 12.32 4.73
C ASN A 94 15.07 12.94 5.93
N LYS A 95 14.20 13.92 5.71
CA LYS A 95 13.46 14.60 6.77
C LYS A 95 12.19 13.83 7.13
N ILE A 96 12.36 12.66 7.76
CA ILE A 96 11.27 11.84 8.24
C ILE A 96 11.02 12.03 9.76
N PRO A 97 9.77 11.99 10.23
CA PRO A 97 9.45 12.02 11.65
C PRO A 97 10.11 10.86 12.43
N THR A 98 10.57 11.11 13.66
CA THR A 98 11.23 10.10 14.52
C THR A 98 10.36 8.91 14.91
N ARG A 99 9.04 9.05 14.80
CA ARG A 99 8.08 7.96 14.99
C ARG A 99 8.11 6.91 13.88
N ILE A 100 8.69 7.24 12.72
CA ILE A 100 8.86 6.30 11.61
C ILE A 100 10.17 5.55 11.85
N THR A 101 10.04 4.26 12.14
CA THR A 101 11.15 3.40 12.58
C THR A 101 11.45 2.27 11.61
N SER A 102 10.52 1.96 10.70
CA SER A 102 10.66 0.91 9.69
C SER A 102 9.90 1.26 8.41
N LEU A 103 10.01 0.43 7.37
CA LEU A 103 9.21 0.59 6.15
C LEU A 103 7.72 0.29 6.38
N GLU A 104 7.41 -0.50 7.41
CA GLU A 104 6.02 -0.80 7.80
C GLU A 104 5.23 0.47 8.13
N ASN A 105 5.83 1.38 8.89
CA ASN A 105 5.20 2.61 9.34
C ASN A 105 5.67 3.85 8.57
N TYR A 106 6.39 3.66 7.45
CA TYR A 106 6.85 4.75 6.59
C TYR A 106 5.67 5.45 5.91
N HIS A 107 4.79 4.67 5.29
CA HIS A 107 3.60 5.17 4.62
C HIS A 107 2.47 5.25 5.64
N ALA A 108 2.27 6.44 6.21
CA ALA A 108 1.24 6.69 7.20
C ALA A 108 0.49 7.99 6.92
N THR A 109 -0.79 7.98 7.26
CA THR A 109 -1.65 9.16 7.27
C THR A 109 -1.24 10.13 8.38
N PRO A 110 -1.64 11.42 8.31
CA PRO A 110 -1.40 12.37 9.39
C PRO A 110 -1.93 11.93 10.76
N THR A 111 -2.98 11.10 10.78
CA THR A 111 -3.58 10.52 12.00
C THR A 111 -2.83 9.32 12.56
N GLY A 112 -1.78 8.85 11.87
CA GLY A 112 -0.90 7.76 12.31
C GLY A 112 -1.33 6.37 11.84
N LYS A 113 -2.41 6.23 11.06
CA LYS A 113 -2.76 4.94 10.43
C LYS A 113 -1.83 4.68 9.26
N THR A 114 -1.21 3.51 9.23
CA THR A 114 -0.33 3.10 8.11
C THR A 114 -1.15 2.69 6.90
N PHE A 115 -0.55 2.70 5.71
CA PHE A 115 -1.22 2.26 4.49
C PHE A 115 -1.56 0.78 4.56
N LEU A 116 -0.72 -0.04 5.21
CA LEU A 116 -1.03 -1.44 5.51
C LEU A 116 -2.31 -1.56 6.37
N ASP A 117 -2.49 -0.70 7.38
CA ASP A 117 -3.71 -0.70 8.20
C ASP A 117 -4.94 -0.29 7.39
N LEU A 118 -4.80 0.73 6.54
CA LEU A 118 -5.88 1.17 5.66
C LEU A 118 -6.29 0.06 4.69
N LEU A 119 -5.30 -0.60 4.07
CA LEU A 119 -5.52 -1.71 3.16
C LEU A 119 -6.17 -2.91 3.88
N SER A 120 -5.65 -3.32 5.03
CA SER A 120 -6.25 -4.41 5.83
C SER A 120 -7.69 -4.08 6.25
N ASN A 121 -7.99 -2.82 6.58
CA ASN A 121 -9.34 -2.39 6.91
C ASN A 121 -10.26 -2.44 5.68
N ALA A 122 -9.80 -1.97 4.52
CA ALA A 122 -10.55 -2.06 3.27
C ALA A 122 -10.88 -3.52 2.92
N LEU A 123 -9.88 -4.42 2.96
CA LEU A 123 -10.07 -5.84 2.68
C LEU A 123 -11.07 -6.51 3.65
N LYS A 124 -11.01 -6.17 4.94
CA LYS A 124 -11.96 -6.70 5.95
C LYS A 124 -13.39 -6.21 5.70
N VAL A 125 -13.56 -4.94 5.31
CA VAL A 125 -14.88 -4.40 4.97
C VAL A 125 -15.42 -5.00 3.67
N ALA A 126 -14.56 -5.17 2.66
CA ALA A 126 -14.88 -5.85 1.42
C ALA A 126 -15.37 -7.27 1.65
N LYS A 127 -14.63 -8.06 2.45
CA LYS A 127 -15.03 -9.41 2.84
C LYS A 127 -16.39 -9.45 3.53
N ARG A 128 -16.62 -8.53 4.48
CA ARG A 128 -17.86 -8.49 5.27
C ARG A 128 -19.09 -8.11 4.44
N ASN A 129 -18.90 -7.22 3.47
CA ASN A 129 -19.98 -6.67 2.66
C ASN A 129 -20.12 -7.36 1.30
N GLU A 130 -19.21 -8.27 0.94
CA GLU A 130 -19.13 -8.93 -0.36
C GLU A 130 -19.00 -7.94 -1.52
N ILE A 131 -18.13 -6.93 -1.34
CA ILE A 131 -17.92 -5.84 -2.31
C ILE A 131 -16.43 -5.71 -2.62
N ASP A 132 -16.11 -5.62 -3.90
CA ASP A 132 -14.74 -5.48 -4.40
C ASP A 132 -14.04 -4.23 -3.85
N VAL A 133 -12.73 -4.34 -3.65
CA VAL A 133 -11.88 -3.19 -3.31
C VAL A 133 -11.35 -2.56 -4.59
N THR A 134 -11.42 -1.24 -4.70
CA THR A 134 -10.85 -0.49 -5.82
C THR A 134 -9.90 0.59 -5.33
N VAL A 135 -8.94 0.99 -6.15
CA VAL A 135 -8.19 2.22 -5.95
C VAL A 135 -8.92 3.34 -6.69
N SER A 136 -9.33 4.38 -5.97
CA SER A 136 -10.12 5.49 -6.53
C SER A 136 -9.57 6.85 -6.12
N ASN A 137 -9.78 7.85 -6.98
CA ASN A 137 -9.49 9.23 -6.67
C ASN A 137 -10.69 9.88 -5.98
N LEU A 138 -10.44 10.66 -4.92
CA LEU A 138 -11.46 11.48 -4.27
C LEU A 138 -11.89 12.59 -5.23
N GLY A 139 -13.16 12.57 -5.66
CA GLY A 139 -13.76 13.60 -6.51
C GLY A 139 -14.03 13.23 -7.97
N LYS A 140 -14.12 11.93 -8.30
CA LYS A 140 -14.73 11.44 -9.55
C LYS A 140 -15.93 10.54 -9.26
#